data_AF-A0A1V9GBP3-F1
#
_entry.id   AF-A0A1V9GBP3-F1
#
_cell.length_a   1.000
_cell.length_b   1.000
_cell.length_c   1.000
_cell.angle_alpha   90.00
_cell.angle_beta   90.00
_cell.angle_gamma   90.00
#
_symmetry.space_group_name_H-M   'P 1'
#
loop_
_entity.id
_entity.type
_entity.pdbx_description
1 polymer ?
#
loop_
_entity_poly.entity_id
_entity_poly.type
_entity_poly.pdbx_seq_one_letter_code
_entity_poly.pdbx_strand_id
1 'polypeptide(L)'
;MNFIMKKNIQSFSLACLFIIACNSGNNGQPQIANNNSTVESPDVTGKHFTGSISNGMKGDSISFDVSADGKKLTNLTFKGYWRCSGKLESTTAGPEGAFDIVNGKVSGHISEPPNGGATAWRFDLDASIQGKKASGTFRMNINNLGCDTYKLNWTAIGN
;
A
#
# COMPACT_ATOMS: atom_id res chain seq x y z
N MET A 1 42.18 1.81 -14.60
CA MET A 1 41.79 3.08 -13.93
C MET A 1 40.72 2.70 -12.89
N ASN A 2 41.01 2.57 -11.59
CA ASN A 2 41.17 3.66 -10.58
C ASN A 2 40.11 4.76 -10.77
N PHE A 3 39.39 5.29 -9.79
CA PHE A 3 39.11 5.05 -8.37
C PHE A 3 38.01 6.10 -8.02
N ILE A 4 37.25 5.92 -6.93
CA ILE A 4 36.64 6.96 -6.06
C ILE A 4 35.21 7.51 -6.32
N MET A 5 34.40 7.29 -5.27
CA MET A 5 33.16 7.93 -4.84
C MET A 5 33.24 9.46 -4.65
N LYS A 6 32.10 10.17 -4.80
CA LYS A 6 31.75 11.28 -3.89
C LYS A 6 30.25 11.26 -3.55
N LYS A 7 29.94 10.94 -2.29
CA LYS A 7 28.68 11.27 -1.61
C LYS A 7 28.66 12.78 -1.37
N ASN A 8 27.50 13.43 -1.53
CA ASN A 8 27.32 14.82 -1.10
C ASN A 8 26.11 14.91 -0.15
N ILE A 9 26.42 15.27 1.09
CA ILE A 9 25.51 15.47 2.21
C ILE A 9 25.42 16.99 2.41
N GLN A 10 24.21 17.54 2.40
CA GLN A 10 23.95 18.88 2.93
C GLN A 10 22.63 18.84 3.70
N SER A 11 22.77 18.77 5.03
CA SER A 11 21.73 19.08 6.00
C SER A 11 21.46 20.59 5.99
N PHE A 12 20.19 20.99 5.97
CA PHE A 12 19.80 22.34 6.37
C PHE A 12 18.83 22.24 7.54
N SER A 13 19.36 22.58 8.72
CA SER A 13 18.62 22.85 9.94
C SER A 13 18.19 24.32 9.90
N LEU A 14 16.91 24.60 10.12
CA LEU A 14 16.46 25.97 10.37
C LEU A 14 15.43 25.94 11.51
N ALA A 15 15.87 26.43 12.67
CA ALA A 15 15.06 26.73 13.84
C ALA A 15 14.71 28.22 13.85
N CYS A 16 13.47 28.56 14.19
CA CYS A 16 13.02 29.83 14.78
C CYS A 16 11.63 29.56 15.39
N LEU A 17 11.50 29.34 16.70
CA LEU A 17 11.16 30.34 17.73
C LEU A 17 9.92 31.21 17.41
N PHE A 18 8.82 30.95 18.12
CA PHE A 18 7.94 31.99 18.68
C PHE A 18 7.41 31.58 20.05
N ILE A 19 7.18 32.60 20.87
CA ILE A 19 7.17 32.65 22.33
C ILE A 19 5.78 33.13 22.80
N ILE A 20 5.27 32.51 23.88
CA ILE A 20 4.37 32.99 24.97
C ILE A 20 2.94 33.49 24.66
N ALA A 21 1.95 32.87 25.36
CA ALA A 21 1.05 33.57 26.30
C ALA A 21 0.36 32.56 27.24
N CYS A 22 0.60 32.70 28.56
CA CYS A 22 -0.14 32.05 29.63
C CYS A 22 -1.37 32.88 29.99
N ASN A 23 -2.51 32.25 30.28
CA ASN A 23 -3.57 32.90 31.04
C ASN A 23 -4.09 31.97 32.14
N SER A 24 -4.07 32.47 33.37
CA SER A 24 -4.51 31.80 34.60
C SER A 24 -6.01 31.97 34.80
N GLY A 25 -6.69 30.87 35.15
CA GLY A 25 -8.04 30.88 35.70
C GLY A 25 -8.23 29.71 36.66
N ASN A 26 -8.19 29.99 37.97
CA ASN A 26 -8.50 29.06 39.04
C ASN A 26 -10.02 28.98 39.25
N ASN A 27 -10.57 27.78 39.51
CA ASN A 27 -11.42 27.48 40.70
C ASN A 27 -12.05 26.06 40.64
N GLY A 28 -11.62 25.18 41.56
CA GLY A 28 -12.46 24.38 42.48
C GLY A 28 -13.40 23.25 42.02
N GLN A 29 -12.93 21.99 42.19
CA GLN A 29 -13.58 20.72 42.68
C GLN A 29 -14.92 20.20 42.09
N PRO A 30 -15.25 18.88 42.15
CA PRO A 30 -14.69 17.79 42.98
C PRO A 30 -14.31 16.46 42.25
N GLN A 31 -13.63 15.57 42.97
CA GLN A 31 -13.21 14.23 42.54
C GLN A 31 -14.38 13.30 42.25
N ILE A 32 -14.40 12.65 41.08
CA ILE A 32 -15.19 11.42 40.83
C ILE A 32 -14.40 10.48 39.91
N ALA A 33 -14.08 9.30 40.45
CA ALA A 33 -13.78 8.02 39.82
C ALA A 33 -12.86 7.97 38.57
N ASN A 34 -11.65 7.47 38.81
CA ASN A 34 -10.78 6.83 37.83
C ASN A 34 -11.52 5.71 37.08
N ASN A 35 -12.02 6.00 35.89
CA ASN A 35 -12.28 4.98 34.88
C ASN A 35 -11.44 5.35 33.67
N ASN A 36 -10.19 4.90 33.72
CA ASN A 36 -9.27 4.87 32.60
C ASN A 36 -9.82 3.86 31.59
N SER A 37 -10.89 4.23 30.89
CA SER A 37 -11.37 3.52 29.72
C SER A 37 -10.67 4.13 28.53
N THR A 38 -9.38 3.80 28.41
CA THR A 38 -8.84 3.52 27.09
C THR A 38 -9.81 2.51 26.50
N VAL A 39 -10.71 2.96 25.62
CA VAL A 39 -11.32 2.04 24.68
C VAL A 39 -10.15 1.58 23.84
N GLU A 40 -9.51 0.52 24.31
CA GLU A 40 -8.73 -0.38 23.49
C GLU A 40 -9.74 -0.87 22.45
N SER A 41 -9.86 -0.08 21.36
CA SER A 41 -10.27 -0.65 20.09
C SER A 41 -9.40 -1.88 19.98
N PRO A 42 -10.00 -3.08 19.86
CA PRO A 42 -9.21 -4.30 19.80
C PRO A 42 -8.12 -4.03 18.77
N ASP A 43 -6.91 -4.45 19.09
CA ASP A 43 -5.79 -4.45 18.16
C ASP A 43 -6.16 -5.38 16.99
N VAL A 44 -7.00 -4.86 16.08
CA VAL A 44 -7.45 -5.49 14.83
C VAL A 44 -6.40 -5.16 13.76
N THR A 45 -5.12 -5.17 14.14
CA THR A 45 -4.05 -4.86 13.20
C THR A 45 -3.98 -5.97 12.18
N GLY A 46 -4.45 -5.65 10.97
CA GLY A 46 -4.25 -6.49 9.79
C GLY A 46 -2.77 -6.75 9.54
N LYS A 47 -2.48 -7.69 8.64
CA LYS A 47 -1.11 -7.98 8.23
C LYS A 47 -0.74 -7.17 7.00
N HIS A 48 0.42 -6.53 7.03
CA HIS A 48 0.97 -5.87 5.85
C HIS A 48 1.92 -6.80 5.13
N PHE A 49 1.70 -7.00 3.83
CA PHE A 49 2.56 -7.80 2.97
C PHE A 49 3.36 -6.91 2.02
N THR A 50 4.63 -7.23 1.85
CA THR A 50 5.49 -6.64 0.82
C THR A 50 6.13 -7.75 0.00
N GLY A 51 6.11 -7.59 -1.33
CA GLY A 51 6.55 -8.59 -2.26
C GLY A 51 7.33 -8.06 -3.45
N SER A 52 8.05 -8.97 -4.09
CA SER A 52 8.83 -8.72 -5.30
C SER A 52 8.18 -9.39 -6.51
N ILE A 53 8.29 -8.74 -7.66
CA ILE A 53 7.90 -9.31 -8.95
C ILE A 53 9.08 -10.10 -9.53
N SER A 54 8.85 -11.32 -10.03
CA SER A 54 9.90 -12.20 -10.52
C SER A 54 10.12 -12.17 -12.04
N ASN A 55 9.09 -11.81 -12.80
CA ASN A 55 9.12 -11.72 -14.27
C ASN A 55 8.89 -10.29 -14.81
N GLY A 56 8.96 -9.30 -13.93
CA GLY A 56 8.87 -7.87 -14.26
C GLY A 56 10.23 -7.22 -14.38
N MET A 57 10.27 -5.89 -14.33
CA MET A 57 11.52 -5.15 -14.29
C MET A 57 12.15 -5.23 -12.89
N LYS A 58 13.48 -5.12 -12.83
CA LYS A 58 14.19 -5.16 -11.55
C LYS A 58 13.74 -4.00 -10.65
N GLY A 59 13.29 -4.34 -9.45
CA GLY A 59 12.80 -3.38 -8.45
C GLY A 59 11.28 -3.21 -8.44
N ASP A 60 10.56 -3.86 -9.36
CA ASP A 60 9.11 -3.93 -9.32
C ASP A 60 8.65 -4.67 -8.05
N SER A 61 7.64 -4.11 -7.39
CA SER A 61 7.15 -4.59 -6.09
C SER A 61 5.62 -4.50 -6.01
N ILE A 62 5.07 -5.33 -5.13
CA ILE A 62 3.66 -5.33 -4.76
C ILE A 62 3.54 -5.24 -3.24
N SER A 63 2.58 -4.48 -2.74
CA SER A 63 2.23 -4.44 -1.31
C SER A 63 0.72 -4.44 -1.13
N PHE A 64 0.25 -4.95 0.00
CA PHE A 64 -1.18 -4.95 0.34
C PHE A 64 -1.36 -5.25 1.82
N ASP A 65 -2.56 -4.97 2.32
CA ASP A 65 -2.99 -5.32 3.67
C ASP A 65 -4.00 -6.46 3.62
N VAL A 66 -3.96 -7.32 4.63
CA VAL A 66 -4.98 -8.34 4.89
C VAL A 66 -5.67 -8.00 6.19
N SER A 67 -7.00 -7.90 6.18
CA SER A 67 -7.80 -7.64 7.38
C SER A 67 -7.53 -8.69 8.47
N ALA A 68 -7.70 -8.35 9.74
CA ALA A 68 -7.39 -9.26 10.85
C ALA A 68 -8.23 -10.56 10.82
N ASP A 69 -9.44 -10.51 10.27
CA ASP A 69 -10.29 -11.69 10.06
C ASP A 69 -9.88 -12.53 8.84
N GLY A 70 -8.90 -12.07 8.05
CA GLY A 70 -8.37 -12.74 6.88
C GLY A 70 -9.31 -12.77 5.67
N LYS A 71 -10.37 -11.95 5.65
CA LYS A 71 -11.41 -11.98 4.60
C LYS A 71 -11.25 -10.94 3.51
N LYS A 72 -10.44 -9.90 3.72
CA LYS A 72 -10.26 -8.80 2.76
C LYS A 72 -8.80 -8.55 2.49
N LEU A 73 -8.48 -8.31 1.21
CA LEU A 73 -7.23 -7.72 0.78
C LEU A 73 -7.49 -6.28 0.33
N THR A 74 -6.82 -5.34 0.97
CA THR A 74 -6.99 -3.88 0.75
C THR A 74 -5.65 -3.23 0.47
N ASN A 75 -5.66 -1.95 0.09
CA ASN A 75 -4.45 -1.14 -0.12
C ASN A 75 -3.43 -1.81 -1.08
N LEU A 76 -3.95 -2.54 -2.07
CA LEU A 76 -3.12 -3.19 -3.08
C LEU A 76 -2.38 -2.10 -3.84
N THR A 77 -1.05 -2.12 -3.79
CA THR A 77 -0.19 -1.16 -4.48
C THR A 77 0.82 -1.93 -5.30
N PHE A 78 0.86 -1.65 -6.59
CA PHE A 78 1.96 -2.00 -7.48
C PHE A 78 2.85 -0.78 -7.66
N LYS A 79 4.15 -0.99 -7.52
CA LYS A 79 5.17 0.00 -7.87
C LYS A 79 6.13 -0.67 -8.84
N GLY A 80 6.22 -0.17 -10.05
CA GLY A 80 7.06 -0.78 -11.07
C GLY A 80 6.89 -0.16 -12.43
N TYR A 81 7.19 -0.92 -13.47
CA TYR A 81 7.07 -0.47 -14.84
C TYR A 81 5.88 -1.12 -15.56
N TRP A 82 5.30 -0.36 -16.48
CA TRP A 82 4.27 -0.83 -17.41
C TRP A 82 4.54 -0.27 -18.80
N ARG A 83 3.92 -0.87 -19.82
CA ARG A 83 3.98 -0.33 -21.18
C ARG A 83 2.71 0.42 -21.49
N CYS A 84 2.82 1.69 -21.85
CA CYS A 84 1.72 2.54 -22.30
C CYS A 84 1.99 3.05 -23.70
N SER A 85 1.12 2.75 -24.65
CA SER A 85 1.27 3.18 -26.06
C SER A 85 2.68 2.87 -26.62
N GLY A 86 3.22 1.69 -26.28
CA GLY A 86 4.53 1.21 -26.71
C GLY A 86 5.73 1.75 -25.92
N LYS A 87 5.53 2.67 -24.99
CA LYS A 87 6.60 3.23 -24.14
C LYS A 87 6.63 2.55 -22.79
N LEU A 88 7.84 2.31 -22.27
CA LEU A 88 8.02 1.81 -20.91
C LEU A 88 8.00 3.00 -19.95
N GLU A 89 7.12 2.95 -18.96
CA GLU A 89 6.91 4.03 -17.99
C GLU A 89 6.92 3.47 -16.57
N SER A 90 7.41 4.24 -15.60
CA SER A 90 7.30 3.88 -14.18
C SER A 90 5.97 4.36 -13.62
N THR A 91 5.33 3.55 -12.77
CA THR A 91 4.07 3.88 -12.13
C THR A 91 4.01 3.38 -10.68
N THR A 92 3.17 4.03 -9.89
CA THR A 92 2.69 3.53 -8.59
C THR A 92 1.18 3.60 -8.63
N ALA A 93 0.51 2.46 -8.58
CA ALA A 93 -0.92 2.39 -8.78
C ALA A 93 -1.53 1.17 -8.09
N GLY A 94 -2.82 1.25 -7.81
CA GLY A 94 -3.59 0.27 -7.08
C GLY A 94 -5.07 0.63 -7.06
N PRO A 95 -5.98 -0.33 -6.89
CA PRO A 95 -7.39 -0.04 -6.71
C PRO A 95 -7.66 0.59 -5.34
N GLU A 96 -8.64 1.49 -5.28
CA GLU A 96 -9.27 1.96 -4.04
C GLU A 96 -10.14 0.88 -3.39
N GLY A 97 -10.64 -0.07 -4.20
CA GLY A 97 -11.47 -1.18 -3.74
C GLY A 97 -10.74 -2.29 -2.97
N ALA A 98 -11.49 -3.29 -2.54
CA ALA A 98 -10.99 -4.45 -1.80
C ALA A 98 -11.31 -5.76 -2.54
N PHE A 99 -10.40 -6.73 -2.45
CA PHE A 99 -10.65 -8.09 -2.90
C PHE A 99 -11.16 -8.96 -1.75
N ASP A 100 -12.10 -9.85 -2.06
CA ASP A 100 -12.51 -10.91 -1.15
C ASP A 100 -11.45 -12.02 -1.09
N ILE A 101 -11.14 -12.45 0.13
CA ILE A 101 -10.32 -13.63 0.40
C ILE A 101 -11.24 -14.76 0.81
N VAL A 102 -11.26 -15.82 0.01
CA VAL A 102 -12.04 -17.04 0.28
C VAL A 102 -11.07 -18.22 0.40
N ASN A 103 -11.06 -18.88 1.55
CA ASN A 103 -10.15 -20.00 1.85
C ASN A 103 -8.68 -19.65 1.59
N GLY A 104 -8.26 -18.46 2.02
CA GLY A 104 -6.88 -17.97 1.83
C GLY A 104 -6.51 -17.66 0.38
N LYS A 105 -7.50 -17.51 -0.51
CA LYS A 105 -7.27 -17.21 -1.93
C LYS A 105 -8.03 -15.97 -2.37
N VAL A 106 -7.42 -15.24 -3.30
CA VAL A 106 -8.07 -14.20 -4.10
C VAL A 106 -8.07 -14.68 -5.54
N SER A 107 -9.18 -14.50 -6.24
CA SER A 107 -9.23 -14.62 -7.70
C SER A 107 -10.31 -13.68 -8.20
N GLY A 108 -9.92 -12.64 -8.91
CA GLY A 108 -10.87 -11.65 -9.38
C GLY A 108 -10.20 -10.41 -9.94
N HIS A 109 -11.03 -9.38 -10.12
CA HIS A 109 -10.57 -8.10 -10.62
C HIS A 109 -11.39 -6.95 -10.03
N ILE A 110 -10.78 -5.77 -10.01
CA ILE A 110 -11.44 -4.50 -9.73
C ILE A 110 -11.30 -3.63 -10.98
N SER A 111 -12.39 -2.98 -11.39
CA SER A 111 -12.38 -1.97 -12.45
C SER A 111 -12.68 -0.61 -11.85
N GLU A 112 -11.98 0.42 -12.30
CA GLU A 112 -12.15 1.80 -11.83
C GLU A 112 -12.30 2.74 -13.03
N PRO A 113 -13.51 3.29 -13.26
CA PRO A 113 -14.71 3.17 -12.43
C PRO A 113 -15.35 1.74 -12.47
N PRO A 114 -16.22 1.38 -11.50
CA PRO A 114 -16.78 0.02 -11.36
C PRO A 114 -17.57 -0.50 -12.57
N ASN A 115 -18.20 0.40 -13.32
CA ASN A 115 -18.90 0.10 -14.57
C ASN A 115 -17.97 0.01 -15.79
N GLY A 116 -16.66 0.17 -15.58
CA GLY A 116 -15.66 0.14 -16.63
C GLY A 116 -15.71 1.38 -17.52
N GLY A 117 -15.22 1.21 -18.75
CA GLY A 117 -15.07 2.29 -19.72
C GLY A 117 -13.79 2.12 -20.52
N ALA A 118 -13.67 2.89 -21.61
CA ALA A 118 -12.50 2.81 -22.50
C ALA A 118 -11.19 3.09 -21.75
N THR A 119 -11.22 4.04 -20.82
CA THR A 119 -10.06 4.47 -20.02
C THR A 119 -10.09 3.95 -18.59
N ALA A 120 -10.94 2.96 -18.30
CA ALA A 120 -11.02 2.39 -16.96
C ALA A 120 -9.74 1.62 -16.62
N TRP A 121 -9.25 1.83 -15.41
CA TRP A 121 -8.22 0.97 -14.84
C TRP A 121 -8.82 -0.38 -14.53
N ARG A 122 -8.08 -1.43 -14.83
CA ARG A 122 -8.43 -2.79 -14.43
C ARG A 122 -7.25 -3.39 -13.69
N PHE A 123 -7.54 -3.95 -12.53
CA PHE A 123 -6.59 -4.62 -11.66
C PHE A 123 -7.05 -6.08 -11.51
N ASP A 124 -6.37 -7.01 -12.17
CA ASP A 124 -6.59 -8.44 -11.99
C ASP A 124 -5.61 -8.98 -10.94
N LEU A 125 -6.13 -9.75 -9.98
CA LEU A 125 -5.34 -10.36 -8.92
C LEU A 125 -5.75 -11.82 -8.72
N ASP A 126 -4.76 -12.71 -8.79
CA ASP A 126 -4.85 -14.07 -8.26
C ASP A 126 -3.83 -14.19 -7.12
N ALA A 127 -4.25 -14.62 -5.93
CA ALA A 127 -3.35 -14.73 -4.77
C ALA A 127 -3.64 -15.99 -3.96
N SER A 128 -2.59 -16.56 -3.37
CA SER A 128 -2.64 -17.55 -2.30
C SER A 128 -1.92 -16.99 -1.08
N ILE A 129 -2.63 -16.88 0.04
CA ILE A 129 -2.15 -16.28 1.30
C ILE A 129 -2.15 -17.37 2.37
N GLN A 130 -0.97 -17.67 2.90
CA GLN A 130 -0.74 -18.73 3.90
C GLN A 130 0.18 -18.22 5.01
N GLY A 131 -0.42 -17.87 6.16
CA GLY A 131 0.32 -17.38 7.32
C GLY A 131 0.98 -16.02 7.08
N LYS A 132 2.32 -16.02 6.94
CA LYS A 132 3.16 -14.85 6.62
C LYS A 132 3.68 -14.86 5.18
N LYS A 133 3.24 -15.80 4.35
CA LYS A 133 3.66 -15.92 2.95
C LYS A 133 2.47 -15.70 2.05
N ALA A 134 2.67 -14.98 0.97
CA ALA A 134 1.72 -14.88 -0.11
C ALA A 134 2.42 -14.98 -1.45
N SER A 135 1.72 -15.46 -2.46
CA SER A 135 2.21 -15.49 -3.83
C SER A 135 1.04 -15.45 -4.79
N GLY A 136 1.31 -15.09 -6.04
CA GLY A 136 0.25 -15.01 -7.01
C GLY A 136 0.65 -14.36 -8.31
N THR A 137 -0.37 -13.85 -9.00
CA THR A 137 -0.21 -13.07 -10.22
C THR A 137 -0.98 -11.77 -10.14
N PHE A 138 -0.45 -10.73 -10.76
CA PHE A 138 -1.04 -9.41 -10.85
C PHE A 138 -1.00 -8.92 -12.29
N ARG A 139 -2.06 -8.26 -12.74
CA ARG A 139 -2.03 -7.50 -13.99
C ARG A 139 -2.80 -6.21 -13.78
N MET A 140 -2.26 -5.14 -14.34
CA MET A 140 -2.93 -3.86 -14.40
C MET A 140 -2.91 -3.34 -15.83
N ASN A 141 -4.05 -2.90 -16.33
CA ASN A 141 -4.18 -2.41 -17.69
C ASN A 141 -5.25 -1.31 -17.85
N ILE A 142 -5.07 -0.52 -18.91
CA ILE A 142 -6.08 0.37 -19.49
C ILE A 142 -6.12 0.07 -20.98
N ASN A 143 -7.13 -0.69 -21.41
CA ASN A 143 -7.18 -1.28 -22.76
C ASN A 143 -7.10 -0.23 -23.87
N ASN A 144 -7.91 0.84 -23.80
CA ASN A 144 -7.97 1.80 -24.91
C ASN A 144 -6.76 2.75 -24.98
N LEU A 145 -5.89 2.75 -23.96
CA LEU A 145 -4.65 3.53 -23.94
C LEU A 145 -3.41 2.66 -24.27
N GLY A 146 -3.62 1.36 -24.51
CA GLY A 146 -2.53 0.40 -24.72
C GLY A 146 -1.59 0.36 -23.52
N CYS A 147 -2.13 0.53 -22.32
CA CYS A 147 -1.39 0.47 -21.06
C CYS A 147 -1.54 -0.91 -20.43
N ASP A 148 -0.44 -1.61 -20.17
CA ASP A 148 -0.45 -2.97 -19.61
C ASP A 148 0.86 -3.29 -18.88
N THR A 149 0.77 -3.91 -17.71
CA THR A 149 1.91 -4.52 -17.01
C THR A 149 2.29 -5.90 -17.56
N TYR A 150 1.40 -6.50 -18.36
CA TYR A 150 1.29 -7.95 -18.57
C TYR A 150 1.03 -8.70 -17.26
N LYS A 151 0.91 -10.03 -17.35
CA LYS A 151 0.73 -10.88 -16.16
C LYS A 151 2.05 -11.03 -15.42
N LEU A 152 2.13 -10.40 -14.25
CA LEU A 152 3.28 -10.41 -13.36
C LEU A 152 3.12 -11.50 -12.30
N ASN A 153 4.18 -12.25 -12.03
CA ASN A 153 4.27 -13.26 -10.97
C ASN A 153 4.98 -12.65 -9.76
N TRP A 154 4.46 -12.90 -8.57
CA TRP A 154 4.98 -12.27 -7.36
C TRP A 154 4.98 -13.20 -6.14
N THR A 155 5.85 -12.90 -5.18
CA THR A 155 5.87 -13.47 -3.84
C THR A 155 6.00 -12.36 -2.82
N ALA A 156 5.37 -12.51 -1.65
CA ALA A 156 5.33 -11.50 -0.59
C ALA A 156 5.46 -12.12 0.80
N ILE A 157 6.01 -11.35 1.72
CA ILE A 157 6.15 -11.70 3.14
C ILE A 157 5.36 -10.70 3.98
N GLY A 158 4.55 -11.23 4.90
CA GLY A 158 3.79 -10.48 5.89
C GLY A 158 4.61 -10.22 7.15
N ASN A 159 4.39 -9.06 7.79
CA ASN A 159 4.97 -8.74 9.10
C ASN A 159 4.40 -9.59 10.25
#